data_AF-A0A7K2WM56-F1
#
_entry.id   AF-A0A7K2WM56-F1
#
_cell.length_a   1.000
_cell.length_b   1.000
_cell.length_c   1.000
_cell.angle_alpha   90.00
_cell.angle_beta   90.00
_cell.angle_gamma   90.00
#
_symmetry.space_group_name_H-M   'P 1'
#
loop_
_entity.id
_entity.type
_entity.pdbx_description
1 polymer ?
#
loop_
_entity_poly.entity_id
_entity_poly.type
_entity_poly.pdbx_seq_one_letter_code
_entity_poly.pdbx_strand_id
1 'polypeptide(L)'
;EGRTAQAVHWGRRAVDHLAAPTAPARHAYHRLSLAAKLVPLGGLQEAEGLLRQVRGEQSADEDRAVFLLVADLVQAAAHLRTGELDAARQRARDALSVASAGRLPGLA
;
A
#
# COMPACT_ATOMS: atom_id res chain seq x y z
N GLU A 1 -10.98 17.48 -12.04
CA GLU A 1 -10.62 17.60 -10.60
C GLU A 1 -11.57 16.86 -9.64
N GLY A 2 -12.89 16.84 -9.86
CA GLY A 2 -13.84 16.26 -8.89
C GLY A 2 -13.74 14.75 -8.58
N ARG A 3 -13.40 13.88 -9.55
CA ARG A 3 -13.36 12.42 -9.34
C ARG A 3 -12.24 11.99 -8.39
N THR A 4 -11.10 12.67 -8.43
CA THR A 4 -9.93 12.31 -7.63
C THR A 4 -10.11 12.71 -6.16
N ALA A 5 -10.69 13.90 -5.92
CA ALA A 5 -11.05 14.35 -4.58
C ALA A 5 -12.09 13.42 -3.92
N GLN A 6 -13.08 12.96 -4.68
CA GLN A 6 -14.05 11.96 -4.21
C GLN A 6 -13.38 10.63 -3.87
N ALA A 7 -12.44 10.14 -4.71
CA ALA A 7 -11.73 8.89 -4.46
C ALA A 7 -10.88 8.91 -3.19
N VAL A 8 -10.29 10.07 -2.85
CA VAL A 8 -9.58 10.30 -1.58
C VAL A 8 -10.56 10.39 -0.42
N HIS A 9 -11.64 11.17 -0.56
CA HIS A 9 -12.68 11.32 0.47
C HIS A 9 -13.24 9.96 0.91
N TRP A 10 -13.62 9.12 -0.04
CA TRP A 10 -14.11 7.78 0.24
C TRP A 10 -13.02 6.85 0.78
N GLY A 11 -11.78 7.00 0.33
CA GLY A 11 -10.64 6.24 0.86
C GLY A 11 -10.37 6.53 2.34
N ARG A 12 -10.36 7.81 2.72
CA ARG A 12 -10.22 8.23 4.13
C ARG A 12 -11.36 7.68 4.97
N ARG A 13 -12.61 7.83 4.52
CA ARG A 13 -13.75 7.23 5.22
C ARG A 13 -13.65 5.73 5.40
N ALA A 14 -13.12 4.99 4.42
CA ALA A 14 -12.94 3.54 4.54
C ALA A 14 -11.87 3.16 5.58
N VAL A 15 -10.84 3.98 5.75
CA VAL A 15 -9.80 3.80 6.78
C VAL A 15 -10.32 4.22 8.16
N ASP A 16 -11.02 5.35 8.24
CA ASP A 16 -11.51 5.93 9.50
C ASP A 16 -12.72 5.17 10.08
N HIS A 17 -13.57 4.61 9.20
CA HIS A 17 -14.78 3.87 9.57
C HIS A 17 -14.66 2.37 9.26
N LEU A 18 -13.54 1.76 9.67
CA LEU A 18 -13.41 0.30 9.75
C LEU A 18 -14.44 -0.25 10.77
N ALA A 19 -15.69 -0.42 10.33
CA ALA A 19 -16.80 -0.83 11.17
C ALA A 19 -16.66 -2.32 11.55
N ALA A 20 -16.71 -2.61 12.85
CA ALA A 20 -16.74 -3.94 13.47
C ALA A 20 -15.43 -4.76 13.31
N PRO A 21 -15.22 -5.87 14.08
CA PRO A 21 -13.93 -6.58 14.15
C PRO A 21 -13.69 -7.33 12.84
N THR A 22 -13.28 -6.58 11.83
CA THR A 22 -13.02 -7.04 10.48
C THR A 22 -11.59 -7.56 10.46
N ALA A 23 -11.41 -8.71 9.80
CA ALA A 23 -10.13 -9.40 9.73
C ALA A 23 -8.99 -8.45 9.32
N PRO A 24 -7.78 -8.59 9.92
CA PRO A 24 -6.63 -7.71 9.67
C PRO A 24 -6.33 -7.45 8.19
N ALA A 25 -6.57 -8.44 7.33
CA ALA A 25 -6.37 -8.34 5.88
C ALA A 25 -7.21 -7.22 5.21
N ARG A 26 -8.43 -6.95 5.69
CA ARG A 26 -9.27 -5.87 5.14
C ARG A 26 -8.73 -4.48 5.49
N HIS A 27 -8.07 -4.34 6.64
CA HIS A 27 -7.50 -3.06 7.08
C HIS A 27 -6.28 -2.69 6.22
N ALA A 28 -5.39 -3.65 5.98
CA ALA A 28 -4.24 -3.47 5.10
C ALA A 28 -4.66 -3.05 3.68
N TYR A 29 -5.68 -3.70 3.12
CA TYR A 29 -6.20 -3.36 1.79
C TYR A 29 -6.68 -1.90 1.69
N HIS A 30 -7.50 -1.42 2.64
CA HIS A 30 -8.02 -0.05 2.60
C HIS A 30 -6.90 0.99 2.71
N ARG A 31 -5.92 0.75 3.59
CA ARG A 31 -4.76 1.65 3.73
C ARG A 31 -3.89 1.68 2.49
N LEU A 32 -3.60 0.52 1.87
CA LEU A 32 -2.85 0.45 0.62
C LEU A 32 -3.57 1.18 -0.52
N SER A 33 -4.89 0.98 -0.65
CA SER A 33 -5.71 1.64 -1.67
C SER A 33 -5.70 3.16 -1.52
N LEU A 34 -5.79 3.67 -0.29
CA LEU A 34 -5.69 5.10 -0.02
C LEU A 34 -4.28 5.64 -0.29
N ALA A 35 -3.23 4.96 0.18
CA ALA A 35 -1.84 5.36 -0.05
C ALA A 35 -1.52 5.46 -1.56
N ALA A 36 -1.95 4.49 -2.37
CA ALA A 36 -1.76 4.50 -3.82
C ALA A 36 -2.41 5.71 -4.51
N LYS A 37 -3.52 6.23 -3.97
CA LYS A 37 -4.20 7.43 -4.48
C LYS A 37 -3.53 8.72 -4.02
N LEU A 38 -2.99 8.74 -2.79
CA LEU A 38 -2.32 9.91 -2.21
C LEU A 38 -1.00 10.23 -2.90
N VAL A 39 -0.22 9.21 -3.31
CA VAL A 39 1.08 9.38 -3.98
C VAL A 39 1.02 10.29 -5.23
N PRO A 40 0.19 10.03 -6.24
CA PRO A 40 0.10 10.90 -7.42
C PRO A 40 -0.46 12.29 -7.09
N LEU A 41 -1.16 12.45 -5.96
CA LEU A 41 -1.74 13.71 -5.50
C LEU A 41 -0.81 14.56 -4.62
N GLY A 42 0.41 14.08 -4.34
CA GLY A 42 1.36 14.77 -3.46
C GLY A 42 1.09 14.58 -1.97
N GLY A 43 0.15 13.72 -1.58
CA GLY A 43 -0.12 13.33 -0.19
C GLY A 43 0.93 12.37 0.38
N LEU A 44 2.22 12.64 0.15
CA LEU A 44 3.30 11.68 0.39
C LEU A 44 3.47 11.33 1.88
N GLN A 45 3.36 12.31 2.77
CA GLN A 45 3.48 12.10 4.22
C GLN A 45 2.34 11.23 4.78
N GLU A 46 1.11 11.46 4.32
CA GLU A 46 -0.06 10.66 4.69
C GLU A 46 0.06 9.23 4.13
N ALA A 47 0.50 9.09 2.87
CA ALA A 47 0.76 7.79 2.26
C ALA A 47 1.81 7.00 3.06
N GLU A 48 2.92 7.63 3.46
CA GLU A 48 3.97 6.99 4.26
C GLU A 48 3.45 6.52 5.63
N GLY A 49 2.62 7.32 6.29
CA GLY A 49 1.97 6.94 7.54
C GLY A 49 1.13 5.66 7.39
N LEU A 50 0.34 5.57 6.32
CA LEU A 50 -0.48 4.40 6.01
C LEU A 50 0.37 3.16 5.70
N LEU A 51 1.46 3.31 4.94
CA LEU A 51 2.37 2.21 4.64
C LEU A 51 3.07 1.67 5.89
N ARG A 52 3.47 2.53 6.83
CA ARG A 52 4.03 2.10 8.12
C ARG A 52 3.03 1.28 8.93
N GLN A 53 1.76 1.66 8.92
CA GLN A 53 0.70 0.89 9.58
C GLN A 53 0.55 -0.50 8.95
N VAL A 54 0.49 -0.59 7.62
CA VAL A 54 0.39 -1.88 6.90
C VAL A 54 1.57 -2.81 7.23
N ARG A 55 2.79 -2.28 7.30
CA ARG A 55 3.98 -3.08 7.64
C ARG A 55 4.00 -3.56 9.10
N GLY A 56 3.36 -2.80 10.00
CA GLY A 56 3.25 -3.12 11.42
C GLY A 56 2.10 -4.08 11.78
N GLU A 57 1.18 -4.34 10.85
CA GLU A 57 0.05 -5.25 11.09
C GLU A 57 0.47 -6.72 11.06
N GLN A 58 -0.03 -7.48 12.04
CA GLN A 58 0.04 -8.93 12.05
C GLN A 58 -1.12 -9.47 11.21
N SER A 59 -0.86 -9.76 9.93
CA SER A 59 -1.77 -10.53 9.06
C SER A 59 -1.36 -12.00 9.00
N ALA A 60 -2.31 -12.86 8.62
CA ALA A 60 -2.01 -14.23 8.22
C ALA A 60 -0.92 -14.23 7.11
N ASP A 61 0.00 -15.20 7.18
CA ASP A 61 1.25 -15.18 6.40
C ASP A 61 1.03 -15.07 4.88
N GLU A 62 -0.04 -15.67 4.36
CA GLU A 62 -0.35 -15.68 2.92
C GLU A 62 -0.75 -14.29 2.39
N ASP A 63 -1.58 -13.55 3.12
CA ASP A 63 -2.00 -12.20 2.73
C ASP A 63 -0.89 -11.16 3.01
N ARG A 64 -0.05 -11.41 4.02
CA ARG A 64 1.03 -10.52 4.42
C ARG A 64 2.04 -10.30 3.30
N ALA A 65 2.42 -11.36 2.58
CA ALA A 65 3.35 -11.25 1.46
C ALA A 65 2.81 -10.34 0.35
N VAL A 66 1.52 -10.48 0.01
CA VAL A 66 0.84 -9.65 -0.99
C VAL A 66 0.81 -8.19 -0.55
N PHE A 67 0.44 -7.91 0.71
CA PHE A 67 0.38 -6.53 1.20
C PHE A 67 1.74 -5.85 1.26
N LEU A 68 2.79 -6.57 1.65
CA LEU A 68 4.15 -6.03 1.67
C LEU A 68 4.66 -5.73 0.26
N LEU A 69 4.40 -6.63 -0.70
CA LEU A 69 4.71 -6.39 -2.12
C LEU A 69 4.03 -5.11 -2.62
N VAL A 70 2.72 -4.97 -2.38
CA VAL A 70 1.99 -3.77 -2.81
C VAL A 70 2.50 -2.52 -2.09
N ALA A 71 2.84 -2.62 -0.81
CA ALA A 71 3.42 -1.51 -0.05
C ALA A 71 4.77 -1.05 -0.66
N ASP A 72 5.63 -1.99 -1.05
CA ASP A 72 6.91 -1.68 -1.71
C ASP A 72 6.70 -1.02 -3.08
N LEU A 73 5.71 -1.43 -3.86
CA LEU A 73 5.38 -0.79 -5.13
C LEU A 73 4.83 0.65 -4.95
N VAL A 74 3.95 0.86 -3.97
CA VAL A 74 3.44 2.21 -3.66
C VAL A 74 4.57 3.12 -3.16
N GLN A 75 5.49 2.59 -2.35
CA GLN A 75 6.65 3.33 -1.89
C GLN A 75 7.64 3.64 -3.03
N ALA A 76 7.84 2.71 -3.96
CA ALA A 76 8.63 2.98 -5.16
C ALA A 76 8.02 4.13 -5.99
N ALA A 77 6.70 4.16 -6.15
CA ALA A 77 6.00 5.25 -6.83
C ALA A 77 6.17 6.60 -6.11
N ALA A 78 6.19 6.60 -4.77
CA ALA A 78 6.48 7.80 -3.98
C ALA A 78 7.90 8.32 -4.22
N HIS A 79 8.90 7.44 -4.23
CA HIS A 79 10.29 7.80 -4.54
C HIS A 79 10.46 8.33 -5.98
N LEU A 80 9.73 7.78 -6.97
CA LEU A 80 9.72 8.34 -8.33
C LEU A 80 9.18 9.78 -8.35
N ARG A 81 8.18 10.09 -7.51
CA ARG A 81 7.61 11.45 -7.42
C ARG A 81 8.57 12.46 -6.81
N THR A 82 9.46 12.04 -5.92
CA THR A 82 10.47 12.90 -5.28
C THR A 82 11.80 12.93 -6.02
N GLY A 83 11.96 12.13 -7.09
CA GLY A 83 13.20 12.05 -7.87
C GLY A 83 14.26 11.12 -7.28
N GLU A 84 13.91 10.34 -6.24
CA GLU A 84 14.80 9.38 -5.58
C GLU A 84 14.85 8.05 -6.37
N LEU A 85 15.43 8.10 -7.57
CA LEU A 85 15.37 6.98 -8.53
C LEU A 85 16.00 5.68 -8.02
N ASP A 86 17.10 5.77 -7.26
CA ASP A 86 17.76 4.58 -6.71
C ASP A 86 16.91 3.92 -5.62
N ALA A 87 16.28 4.71 -4.76
CA ALA A 87 15.35 4.22 -3.75
C ALA A 87 14.11 3.58 -4.40
N ALA A 88 13.58 4.21 -5.46
CA ALA A 88 12.48 3.66 -6.24
C ALA A 88 12.84 2.30 -6.85
N ARG A 89 14.02 2.21 -7.48
CA ARG A 89 14.52 0.96 -8.09
C ARG A 89 14.72 -0.13 -7.05
N GLN A 90 15.30 0.20 -5.89
CA GLN A 90 15.50 -0.78 -4.83
C GLN A 90 14.16 -1.34 -4.35
N ARG A 91 13.19 -0.47 -4.07
CA ARG A 91 11.84 -0.90 -3.63
C ARG A 91 11.12 -1.77 -4.66
N ALA A 92 11.23 -1.45 -5.95
CA ALA A 92 10.67 -2.28 -7.01
C ALA A 92 11.31 -3.68 -7.08
N ARG A 93 12.62 -3.78 -6.81
CA ARG A 93 13.32 -5.08 -6.73
C ARG A 93 12.91 -5.89 -5.52
N ASP A 94 12.73 -5.25 -4.38
CA ASP A 94 12.26 -5.92 -3.16
C ASP A 94 10.87 -6.53 -3.40
N ALA A 95 9.96 -5.78 -4.04
CA ALA A 95 8.64 -6.27 -4.45
C ALA A 95 8.73 -7.49 -5.41
N LEU A 96 9.63 -7.42 -6.39
CA LEU A 96 9.86 -8.52 -7.34
C LEU A 96 10.42 -9.78 -6.66
N SER A 97 11.31 -9.61 -5.68
CA SER A 97 11.87 -10.71 -4.89
C SER A 97 10.77 -11.46 -4.13
N VAL A 98 9.82 -10.73 -3.52
CA VAL A 98 8.66 -11.33 -2.85
C VAL A 98 7.76 -12.08 -3.83
N ALA A 99 7.51 -11.50 -5.01
CA ALA A 99 6.68 -12.12 -6.04
C ALA A 99 7.27 -13.43 -6.59
N SER A 100 8.59 -13.42 -6.84
CA SER A 100 9.32 -14.56 -7.42
C SER A 100 9.56 -15.70 -6.43
N ALA A 101 9.53 -15.44 -5.13
CA ALA A 101 9.69 -16.45 -4.09
C ALA A 101 8.48 -17.40 -3.93
N GLY A 102 7.47 -17.36 -4.82
CA GLY A 102 6.30 -18.25 -4.78
C GLY A 102 5.40 -18.03 -3.57
N ARG A 103 5.57 -16.93 -2.82
CA ARG A 103 4.78 -16.61 -1.62
C ARG A 103 3.45 -15.92 -1.95
N LEU A 104 3.02 -15.97 -3.21
CA LEU A 104 1.75 -15.40 -3.66
C LEU A 104 0.73 -16.54 -3.79
N PRO A 105 -0.34 -16.56 -2.98
CA PRO A 105 -1.36 -17.60 -3.07
C PRO A 105 -2.04 -17.56 -4.45
N GLY A 106 -2.16 -18.72 -5.10
CA GLY A 106 -2.96 -18.91 -6.31
C GLY A 106 -2.30 -18.64 -7.67
N LEU A 107 -0.97 -18.51 -7.74
CA LEU A 107 -0.22 -18.41 -9.01
C LEU A 107 0.60 -19.67 -9.35
N ALA A 108 0.30 -20.80 -8.70
CA ALA A 108 0.90 -22.10 -8.97
C ALA A 108 0.07 -22.91 -9.98
#